data_AF-A0A1T5EFQ7-F1
#
_entry.id   AF-A0A1T5EFQ7-F1
#
_cell.length_a   1.000
_cell.length_b   1.000
_cell.length_c   1.000
_cell.angle_alpha   90.00
_cell.angle_beta   90.00
_cell.angle_gamma   90.00
#
_symmetry.space_group_name_H-M   'P 1'
#
loop_
_entity.id
_entity.type
_entity.pdbx_description
1 polymer ?
#
loop_
_entity_poly.entity_id
_entity_poly.type
_entity_poly.pdbx_seq_one_letter_code
_entity_poly.pdbx_strand_id
1 'polypeptide(L)'
;MRLPFDDIMEFAIALLSISPQELEALRWTFADRKRLLDHLLASGRAAQGVDPERLGMLPIEISIPRDDLTKMQQFAVRELPKAASKAAVIDRVLTALDLAAHRQDREAR
;
A
#
# COMPACT_ATOMS: atom_id res chain seq x y z
N MET A 1 -7.20 -5.83 2.15
CA MET A 1 -7.79 -4.56 1.66
C MET A 1 -8.02 -4.63 0.16
N ARG A 2 -8.75 -3.68 -0.45
CA ARG A 2 -8.92 -3.59 -1.90
C ARG A 2 -8.57 -2.20 -2.40
N LEU A 3 -7.78 -2.12 -3.47
CA LEU A 3 -7.39 -0.87 -4.13
C LEU A 3 -7.41 -1.05 -5.65
N PRO A 4 -7.71 0.02 -6.42
CA PRO A 4 -7.42 0.05 -7.85
C PRO A 4 -5.95 -0.30 -8.13
N PHE A 5 -5.69 -0.97 -9.26
CA PHE A 5 -4.33 -1.32 -9.64
C PHE A 5 -3.40 -0.10 -9.74
N ASP A 6 -3.89 1.01 -10.29
CA ASP A 6 -3.08 2.24 -10.41
C ASP A 6 -2.67 2.78 -9.04
N ASP A 7 -3.57 2.74 -8.05
CA ASP A 7 -3.27 3.16 -6.69
C ASP A 7 -2.21 2.25 -6.04
N ILE A 8 -2.24 0.95 -6.33
CA ILE A 8 -1.24 -0.03 -5.87
C ILE A 8 0.14 0.30 -6.47
N MET A 9 0.17 0.63 -7.76
CA MET A 9 1.41 0.98 -8.46
C MET A 9 1.97 2.31 -7.96
N GLU A 10 1.14 3.34 -7.80
CA GLU A 10 1.56 4.61 -7.20
C GLU A 10 2.12 4.39 -5.78
N PHE A 11 1.45 3.57 -4.97
CA PHE A 11 1.90 3.24 -3.61
C PHE A 11 3.24 2.48 -3.60
N ALA A 12 3.42 1.52 -4.51
CA ALA A 12 4.67 0.78 -4.65
C ALA A 12 5.84 1.67 -5.12
N ILE A 13 5.59 2.58 -6.06
CA ILE A 13 6.58 3.54 -6.54
C ILE A 13 6.99 4.47 -5.39
N ALA A 14 6.04 4.98 -4.62
CA ALA A 14 6.33 5.80 -3.45
C ALA A 14 7.20 5.04 -2.42
N LEU A 15 6.87 3.77 -2.13
CA LEU A 15 7.67 2.92 -1.24
C LEU A 15 9.09 2.66 -1.77
N LEU A 16 9.28 2.60 -3.10
CA LEU A 16 10.61 2.47 -3.70
C LEU A 16 11.40 3.77 -3.68
N SER A 17 10.70 4.91 -3.66
CA SER A 17 11.30 6.24 -3.81
C SER A 17 11.82 6.82 -2.49
N ILE A 18 11.44 6.25 -1.35
CA ILE A 18 11.98 6.70 -0.06
C ILE A 18 13.49 6.45 0.05
N SER A 19 14.17 7.48 0.52
CA SER A 19 15.60 7.49 0.81
C SER A 19 15.93 6.65 2.07
N PRO A 20 17.19 6.23 2.23
CA PRO A 20 17.65 5.58 3.46
C PRO A 20 17.38 6.41 4.73
N GLN A 21 17.48 7.75 4.64
CA GLN A 21 17.21 8.66 5.75
C GLN A 21 15.72 8.68 6.13
N GLU A 22 14.83 8.64 5.15
CA GLU A 22 13.38 8.56 5.39
C GLU A 22 12.99 7.20 5.98
N LEU A 23 13.61 6.11 5.53
CA LEU A 23 13.47 4.79 6.16
C LEU A 23 13.87 4.83 7.64
N GLU A 24 15.01 5.44 7.96
CA GLU A 24 15.45 5.60 9.35
C GLU A 24 14.48 6.46 10.18
N ALA A 25 13.93 7.53 9.60
CA ALA A 25 12.92 8.38 10.24
C ALA A 25 11.57 7.67 10.47
N LEU A 26 11.30 6.60 9.71
CA LEU A 26 10.19 5.67 9.94
C LEU A 26 10.55 4.54 10.92
N ARG A 27 11.83 4.45 11.33
CA ARG A 27 12.41 3.33 12.09
C ARG A 27 12.29 2.00 11.36
N TRP A 28 12.40 2.04 10.04
CA TRP A 28 12.29 0.88 9.17
C TRP A 28 13.65 0.45 8.65
N THR A 29 13.77 -0.85 8.43
CA THR A 29 14.89 -1.44 7.71
C THR A 29 14.56 -1.60 6.23
N PHE A 30 15.58 -1.86 5.41
CA PHE A 30 15.36 -2.31 4.03
C PHE A 30 14.53 -3.60 3.94
N ALA A 31 14.61 -4.47 4.95
CA ALA A 31 13.80 -5.69 5.01
C ALA A 31 12.32 -5.38 5.21
N ASP A 32 11.98 -4.34 5.99
CA ASP A 32 10.61 -3.88 6.14
C ASP A 32 10.07 -3.35 4.81
N ARG A 33 10.84 -2.49 4.12
CA ARG A 33 10.47 -2.00 2.78
C ARG A 33 10.22 -3.14 1.80
N LYS A 34 11.14 -4.11 1.74
CA LYS A 34 11.01 -5.28 0.86
C LYS A 34 9.73 -6.06 1.16
N ARG A 35 9.47 -6.33 2.44
CA ARG A 35 8.28 -7.09 2.88
C ARG A 35 6.98 -6.39 2.50
N LEU A 36 6.92 -5.06 2.66
CA LEU A 36 5.74 -4.29 2.26
C LEU A 36 5.53 -4.29 0.75
N LEU A 37 6.62 -4.18 -0.03
CA LEU A 37 6.57 -4.33 -1.49
C LEU A 37 6.12 -5.73 -1.90
N ASP A 38 6.58 -6.79 -1.23
CA ASP A 38 6.16 -8.16 -1.52
C ASP A 38 4.64 -8.33 -1.39
N HIS A 39 4.00 -7.68 -0.41
CA HIS A 39 2.53 -7.70 -0.27
C HIS A 39 1.81 -7.05 -1.46
N LEU A 40 2.31 -5.91 -1.94
CA LEU A 40 1.75 -5.23 -3.12
C LEU A 40 2.01 -6.04 -4.40
N LEU A 41 3.20 -6.59 -4.57
CA LEU A 41 3.58 -7.40 -5.74
C LEU A 41 2.82 -8.72 -5.80
N ALA A 42 2.52 -9.34 -4.65
CA ALA A 42 1.70 -10.56 -4.60
C ALA A 42 0.31 -10.36 -5.23
N SER A 43 -0.21 -9.12 -5.18
CA SER A 43 -1.48 -8.73 -5.79
C SER A 43 -1.43 -8.68 -7.32
N GLY A 44 -0.23 -8.51 -7.90
CA GLY A 44 -0.01 -8.45 -9.35
C GLY A 44 -0.43 -9.71 -10.09
N ARG A 45 -0.52 -10.87 -9.42
CA ARG A 45 -1.11 -12.09 -10.01
C ARG A 45 -2.57 -11.91 -10.42
N ALA A 46 -3.35 -11.14 -9.67
CA ALA A 46 -4.75 -10.87 -10.02
C ALA A 46 -4.89 -9.88 -11.19
N ALA A 47 -3.82 -9.17 -11.53
CA ALA A 47 -3.73 -8.31 -12.70
C ALA A 47 -3.24 -9.05 -13.95
N GLN A 48 -2.69 -10.27 -13.83
CA GLN A 48 -2.19 -11.03 -14.97
C GLN A 48 -3.34 -11.47 -15.88
N GLY A 49 -3.21 -11.19 -17.18
CA GLY A 49 -4.22 -11.53 -18.18
C GLY A 49 -5.44 -10.60 -18.21
N VAL A 50 -5.44 -9.53 -17.40
CA VAL A 50 -6.43 -8.47 -17.48
C VAL A 50 -6.09 -7.55 -18.64
N ASP A 51 -7.11 -7.15 -19.39
CA ASP A 51 -7.00 -6.14 -20.44
C ASP A 51 -6.41 -4.82 -19.87
N PRO A 52 -5.29 -4.30 -20.43
CA PRO A 52 -4.67 -3.05 -19.98
C PRO A 52 -5.64 -1.88 -19.87
N GLU A 53 -6.63 -1.77 -20.77
CA GLU A 53 -7.60 -0.67 -20.75
C GLU A 53 -8.55 -0.72 -19.55
N ARG A 54 -8.71 -1.90 -18.95
CA ARG A 54 -9.59 -2.14 -17.80
C ARG A 54 -8.83 -2.27 -16.48
N LEU A 55 -7.50 -2.35 -16.54
CA LEU A 55 -6.67 -2.69 -15.40
C LEU A 55 -6.62 -1.57 -14.36
N GLY A 56 -6.48 -0.31 -14.77
CA GLY A 56 -6.20 0.79 -13.83
C GLY A 56 -7.21 0.93 -12.69
N MET A 57 -8.50 0.75 -13.00
CA MET A 57 -9.61 0.84 -12.03
C MET A 57 -10.03 -0.51 -11.44
N LEU A 58 -9.41 -1.62 -11.87
CA LEU A 58 -9.76 -2.95 -11.37
C LEU A 58 -9.42 -3.02 -9.87
N PRO A 59 -10.41 -3.27 -8.99
CA PRO A 59 -10.13 -3.43 -7.56
C PRO A 59 -9.40 -4.75 -7.33
N ILE A 60 -8.15 -4.66 -6.91
CA ILE A 60 -7.31 -5.81 -6.58
C ILE A 60 -7.29 -6.00 -5.06
N GLU A 61 -7.43 -7.25 -4.63
CA GLU A 61 -7.31 -7.62 -3.22
C GLU A 61 -5.86 -7.79 -2.80
N ILE A 62 -5.52 -7.17 -1.68
CA ILE A 62 -4.19 -7.21 -1.08
C ILE A 62 -4.33 -7.75 0.34
N SER A 63 -3.64 -8.86 0.62
CA SER A 63 -3.55 -9.43 1.95
C SER A 63 -2.34 -8.85 2.66
N ILE A 64 -2.56 -8.23 3.82
CA ILE A 64 -1.49 -7.60 4.61
C ILE A 64 -1.65 -8.05 6.07
N PRO A 65 -0.60 -8.62 6.69
CA PRO A 65 -0.57 -8.90 8.12
C PRO A 65 -0.75 -7.62 8.94
N ARG A 66 -1.38 -7.73 10.11
CA ARG A 66 -1.70 -6.57 10.97
C ARG A 66 -0.50 -5.69 11.30
N ASP A 67 0.63 -6.29 11.66
CA ASP A 67 1.85 -5.56 11.99
C ASP A 67 2.40 -4.74 10.82
N ASP A 68 2.14 -5.18 9.59
CA ASP A 68 2.55 -4.50 8.37
C ASP A 68 1.50 -3.48 7.92
N LEU A 69 0.25 -3.68 8.30
CA LEU A 69 -0.83 -2.73 8.03
C LEU A 69 -0.60 -1.41 8.80
N THR A 70 -0.22 -1.49 10.07
CA THR A 70 0.14 -0.30 10.86
C THR A 70 1.33 0.44 10.25
N LYS A 71 2.34 -0.28 9.75
CA LYS A 71 3.47 0.33 9.03
C LYS A 71 2.99 1.04 7.77
N MET A 72 2.16 0.38 6.95
CA MET A 72 1.60 1.00 5.75
C MET A 72 0.78 2.27 6.03
N GLN A 73 0.01 2.31 7.13
CA GLN A 73 -0.70 3.52 7.56
C GLN A 73 0.27 4.66 7.90
N GLN A 74 1.30 4.39 8.69
CA GLN A 74 2.29 5.41 9.06
C GLN A 74 3.00 5.98 7.84
N PHE A 75 3.37 5.13 6.89
CA PHE A 75 3.98 5.55 5.62
C PHE A 75 2.99 6.34 4.76
N ALA A 76 1.75 5.89 4.63
CA ALA A 76 0.73 6.56 3.83
C ALA A 76 0.47 7.99 4.31
N VAL A 77 0.47 8.22 5.64
CA VAL A 77 0.29 9.56 6.22
C VAL A 77 1.53 10.42 6.04
N ARG A 78 2.73 9.87 6.26
CA ARG A 78 3.97 10.66 6.37
C ARG A 78 4.68 10.89 5.05
N GLU A 79 4.69 9.90 4.16
CA GLU A 79 5.58 9.87 2.99
C GLU A 79 4.85 9.97 1.66
N LEU A 80 3.63 9.42 1.51
CA LEU A 80 2.88 9.56 0.26
C LEU A 80 2.64 11.02 -0.18
N PRO A 81 2.33 11.97 0.72
CA PRO A 81 2.15 13.36 0.32
C PRO A 81 3.43 13.99 -0.26
N LYS A 82 4.61 13.50 0.13
CA LYS A 82 5.91 14.02 -0.33
C LYS A 82 6.31 13.47 -1.70
N ALA A 83 5.92 12.22 -1.99
CA ALA A 83 6.25 11.53 -3.24
C ALA A 83 5.40 11.98 -4.45
N ALA A 84 4.55 13.02 -4.28
CA ALA A 84 3.59 13.49 -5.27
C ALA A 84 2.60 12.39 -5.71
N SER A 85 1.75 11.96 -4.77
CA SER A 85 0.57 11.17 -5.09
C SER A 85 -0.63 12.10 -5.29
N LYS A 86 -1.50 11.80 -6.27
CA LYS A 86 -2.75 12.57 -6.45
C LYS A 86 -3.52 12.51 -5.13
N ALA A 87 -4.05 13.64 -4.63
CA ALA A 87 -4.76 13.68 -3.35
C ALA A 87 -5.84 12.58 -3.24
N ALA A 88 -6.56 12.33 -4.34
CA ALA A 88 -7.56 11.28 -4.42
C ALA A 88 -7.01 9.85 -4.23
N VAL A 89 -5.76 9.58 -4.60
CA VAL A 89 -5.07 8.30 -4.37
C VAL A 89 -4.72 8.16 -2.89
N ILE A 90 -4.18 9.21 -2.28
CA ILE A 90 -3.87 9.24 -0.84
C ILE A 90 -5.13 8.95 -0.03
N ASP A 91 -6.25 9.63 -0.33
CA ASP A 91 -7.52 9.44 0.38
C ASP A 91 -8.04 8.00 0.25
N ARG A 92 -7.97 7.41 -0.94
CA ARG A 92 -8.40 6.02 -1.18
C ARG A 92 -7.50 5.02 -0.45
N VAL A 93 -6.19 5.22 -0.47
CA VAL A 93 -5.22 4.37 0.24
C VAL A 93 -5.45 4.42 1.75
N LEU A 94 -5.56 5.62 2.33
CA LEU A 94 -5.82 5.79 3.76
C LEU A 94 -7.14 5.12 4.18
N THR A 95 -8.21 5.37 3.42
CA THR A 95 -9.52 4.74 3.66
C THR A 95 -9.44 3.22 3.61
N ALA A 96 -8.76 2.65 2.62
CA ALA A 96 -8.64 1.20 2.46
C ALA A 96 -7.82 0.55 3.60
N LEU A 97 -6.78 1.23 4.08
CA LEU A 97 -5.96 0.79 5.20
C LEU A 97 -6.76 0.80 6.52
N ASP A 98 -7.50 1.89 6.79
CA ASP A 98 -8.33 2.02 7.99
C ASP A 98 -9.45 0.98 8.04
N LEU A 99 -10.14 0.75 6.93
CA LEU A 99 -11.15 -0.30 6.82
C LEU A 99 -10.57 -1.70 7.05
N ALA A 100 -9.34 -1.95 6.59
CA ALA A 100 -8.68 -3.22 6.82
C ALA A 100 -8.27 -3.41 8.29
N ALA A 101 -7.81 -2.34 8.95
CA ALA A 101 -7.41 -2.38 10.35
C ALA A 101 -8.65 -2.66 11.24
N HIS A 102 -9.75 -1.94 10.99
CA HIS A 102 -11.01 -2.14 11.69
C HIS A 102 -11.62 -3.54 11.47
N ARG A 103 -11.37 -4.18 10.33
CA ARG A 103 -11.80 -5.56 10.10
C ARG A 103 -11.00 -6.54 10.95
N GLN A 104 -9.68 -6.41 10.95
CA GLN A 104 -8.79 -7.27 11.75
C GLN A 104 -9.01 -7.10 13.26
N ASP A 105 -9.37 -5.89 13.71
CA ASP A 105 -9.72 -5.64 15.11
C ASP A 105 -10.99 -6.38 15.56
N ARG A 106 -11.96 -6.58 14.65
CA ARG A 106 -13.19 -7.33 14.94
C ARG A 106 -12.96 -8.83 14.92
N GLU A 107 -12.13 -9.32 14.02
CA GLU A 107 -11.82 -10.75 13.87
C GLU A 107 -10.93 -11.29 15.00
N ALA A 108 -10.21 -10.41 15.69
CA ALA A 108 -9.36 -10.76 16.83
C ALA A 108 -10.08 -10.76 18.19
N ARG A 109 -11.39 -10.46 18.23
CA ARG A 109 -12.25 -10.48 19.43
C ARG A 109 -13.14 -11.71 19.42
#